data_AF-A0ABD3MKB5-F1
#
_entry.id   AF-A0ABD3MKB5-F1
#
_cell.length_a   1.000
_cell.length_b   1.000
_cell.length_c   1.000
_cell.angle_alpha   90.00
_cell.angle_beta   90.00
_cell.angle_gamma   90.00
#
_symmetry.space_group_name_H-M   'P 1'
#
loop_
_entity.id
_entity.type
_entity.pdbx_description
1 polymer ?
#
loop_
_entity_poly.entity_id
_entity_poly.type
_entity_poly.pdbx_seq_one_letter_code
_entity_poly.pdbx_strand_id
1 'polypeptide(L)'
;MVFFGSHRGSDSSPMMGRLSFHSRPDSTTLPELPTITTWIRFALGALCGISLGVRNETKGMIGALFGLNIITFAPIVWYTSWLEADVKSYKSLPFVGVPNALALMLLLWIALFTTWHVEAEKSMGKAISDAMSSMATIPEIRDSEPSLVLDEF
;
A
#
# COMPACT_ATOMS: atom_id res chain seq x y z
N MET A 1 42.11 -51.15 13.12
CA MET A 1 41.75 -50.89 11.71
C MET A 1 40.64 -49.84 11.73
N VAL A 2 40.96 -48.63 11.28
CA VAL A 2 40.13 -47.42 11.38
C VAL A 2 39.16 -47.41 10.19
N PHE A 3 37.86 -47.40 10.44
CA PHE A 3 36.86 -47.17 9.38
C PHE A 3 36.68 -45.67 9.18
N PHE A 4 37.23 -45.19 8.07
CA PHE A 4 37.07 -43.82 7.57
C PHE A 4 35.64 -43.60 7.08
N GLY A 5 35.07 -42.44 7.45
CA GLY A 5 33.73 -42.03 7.10
C GLY A 5 33.52 -41.71 5.61
N SER A 6 32.27 -41.82 5.18
CA SER A 6 31.78 -41.21 3.95
C SER A 6 30.58 -40.34 4.31
N HIS A 7 30.86 -39.08 4.67
CA HIS A 7 29.89 -38.00 4.59
C HIS A 7 29.67 -37.72 3.09
N ARG A 8 28.57 -38.23 2.53
CA ARG A 8 28.11 -37.78 1.22
C ARG A 8 27.29 -36.51 1.36
N GLY A 9 27.58 -35.61 0.44
CA GLY A 9 27.19 -34.21 0.40
C GLY A 9 25.70 -33.98 0.59
N SER A 10 25.46 -32.91 1.34
CA SER A 10 24.29 -32.07 1.30
C SER A 10 23.94 -31.69 -0.14
N ASP A 11 22.98 -32.38 -0.74
CA ASP A 11 22.26 -31.88 -1.91
C ASP A 11 21.40 -30.69 -1.47
N SER A 12 22.00 -29.50 -1.56
CA SER A 12 21.35 -28.22 -1.37
C SER A 12 20.42 -27.92 -2.55
N SER A 13 19.26 -28.56 -2.57
CA SER A 13 18.11 -28.10 -3.34
C SER A 13 16.84 -28.11 -2.47
N PRO A 14 16.75 -27.28 -1.41
CA PRO A 14 15.46 -26.98 -0.83
C PRO A 14 14.81 -25.86 -1.65
N MET A 15 13.50 -25.92 -1.83
CA MET A 15 12.55 -24.78 -1.92
C MET A 15 11.44 -25.00 -2.97
N MET A 16 11.65 -25.78 -4.04
CA MET A 16 10.61 -25.91 -5.08
C MET A 16 9.52 -26.97 -4.79
N GLY A 17 9.74 -27.86 -3.81
CA GLY A 17 8.94 -29.08 -3.64
C GLY A 17 7.82 -29.04 -2.58
N ARG A 18 7.53 -27.91 -1.92
CA ARG A 18 6.58 -27.85 -0.78
C ARG A 18 5.31 -27.02 -1.00
N LEU A 19 5.14 -26.44 -2.19
CA LEU A 19 3.91 -25.73 -2.60
C LEU A 19 3.00 -26.65 -3.42
N SER A 20 2.80 -27.90 -2.99
CA SER A 20 1.80 -28.77 -3.63
C SER A 20 0.40 -28.39 -3.18
N PHE A 21 -0.58 -28.54 -4.06
CA PHE A 21 -2.00 -28.35 -3.77
C PHE A 21 -2.40 -29.17 -2.53
N HIS A 22 -3.14 -28.57 -1.58
CA HIS A 22 -3.54 -29.19 -0.31
C HIS A 22 -2.39 -29.65 0.62
N SER A 23 -1.22 -29.02 0.57
CA SER A 23 -0.09 -29.39 1.45
C SER A 23 -0.29 -29.05 2.92
N ARG A 24 -1.33 -28.28 3.28
CA ARG A 24 -1.63 -27.80 4.64
C ARG A 24 -0.38 -27.33 5.37
N PRO A 25 0.35 -26.36 4.81
CA PRO A 25 1.58 -25.91 5.40
C PRO A 25 1.30 -25.23 6.74
N ASP A 26 2.07 -25.67 7.72
CA ASP A 26 2.12 -25.16 9.08
C ASP A 26 3.43 -24.37 9.30
N SER A 27 3.49 -23.49 10.31
CA SER A 27 4.62 -22.57 10.57
C SER A 27 5.98 -23.26 10.74
N THR A 28 5.98 -24.54 11.09
CA THR A 28 7.17 -25.40 11.18
C THR A 28 7.60 -26.00 9.85
N THR A 29 6.66 -26.18 8.92
CA THR A 29 6.88 -26.85 7.62
C THR A 29 7.20 -25.88 6.49
N LEU A 30 6.68 -24.65 6.55
CA LEU A 30 6.91 -23.60 5.57
C LEU A 30 6.96 -22.22 6.26
N PRO A 31 8.05 -21.88 6.97
CA PRO A 31 8.18 -20.62 7.71
C PRO A 31 8.23 -19.38 6.80
N GLU A 32 8.51 -19.57 5.51
CA GLU A 32 8.63 -18.54 4.49
C GLU A 32 7.31 -18.10 3.85
N LEU A 33 6.18 -18.73 4.22
CA LEU A 33 4.85 -18.37 3.73
C LEU A 33 4.51 -16.87 3.88
N PRO A 34 4.82 -16.19 5.00
CA PRO A 34 4.59 -14.75 5.13
C PRO A 34 5.40 -13.91 4.13
N THR A 35 6.64 -14.33 3.85
CA THR A 35 7.52 -13.66 2.88
C THR A 35 6.96 -13.80 1.47
N ILE A 36 6.57 -15.00 1.06
CA ILE A 36 5.96 -15.26 -0.26
C ILE A 36 4.66 -14.47 -0.41
N THR A 37 3.80 -14.50 0.62
CA THR A 37 2.53 -13.75 0.63
C THR A 37 2.78 -12.24 0.49
N THR A 38 3.85 -11.74 1.10
CA THR A 38 4.28 -10.33 0.96
C THR A 38 4.67 -10.02 -0.48
N TRP A 39 5.47 -10.85 -1.13
CA TRP A 39 5.83 -10.67 -2.55
C TRP A 39 4.62 -10.71 -3.48
N ILE A 40 3.65 -11.59 -3.24
CA ILE A 40 2.39 -11.64 -3.98
C ILE A 40 1.63 -10.32 -3.80
N ARG A 41 1.52 -9.82 -2.57
CA ARG A 41 0.89 -8.51 -2.28
C ARG A 41 1.60 -7.37 -3.00
N PHE A 42 2.93 -7.37 -3.02
CA PHE A 42 3.75 -6.40 -3.76
C PHE A 42 3.45 -6.41 -5.26
N ALA A 43 3.42 -7.60 -5.88
CA ALA A 43 3.10 -7.75 -7.29
C ALA A 43 1.67 -7.26 -7.60
N LEU A 44 0.69 -7.61 -6.76
CA LEU A 44 -0.69 -7.14 -6.88
C LEU A 44 -0.79 -5.61 -6.71
N GLY A 45 -0.07 -5.05 -5.74
CA GLY A 45 0.00 -3.60 -5.51
C GLY A 45 0.57 -2.87 -6.72
N ALA A 46 1.63 -3.40 -7.32
CA ALA A 46 2.21 -2.84 -8.53
C ALA A 46 1.25 -2.89 -9.73
N LEU A 47 0.62 -4.04 -9.98
CA LEU A 47 -0.36 -4.20 -11.06
C LEU A 47 -1.58 -3.28 -10.87
N CYS A 48 -2.09 -3.18 -9.63
CA CYS A 48 -3.21 -2.29 -9.32
C CYS A 48 -2.82 -0.81 -9.49
N GLY A 49 -1.64 -0.40 -8.99
CA GLY A 49 -1.15 0.97 -9.14
C GLY A 49 -0.98 1.37 -10.60
N ILE A 50 -0.41 0.49 -11.43
CA ILE A 50 -0.27 0.71 -12.88
C ILE A 50 -1.64 0.79 -13.55
N SER A 51 -2.53 -0.17 -13.27
CA SER A 51 -3.88 -0.20 -13.84
C SER A 51 -4.68 1.08 -13.52
N LEU A 52 -4.55 1.59 -12.29
CA LEU A 52 -5.18 2.84 -11.87
C LEU A 52 -4.56 4.06 -12.56
N GLY A 53 -3.23 4.10 -12.69
CA GLY A 53 -2.54 5.18 -13.41
C GLY A 53 -2.92 5.24 -14.89
N VAL A 54 -3.05 4.09 -15.55
CA VAL A 54 -3.35 4.01 -16.99
C VAL A 54 -4.81 4.34 -17.30
N ARG A 55 -5.75 4.00 -16.41
CA ARG A 55 -7.18 4.11 -16.70
C ARG A 55 -7.71 5.55 -16.74
N ASN A 56 -6.94 6.57 -16.36
CA ASN A 56 -7.33 7.98 -16.36
C ASN A 56 -8.69 8.28 -15.72
N GLU A 57 -9.23 7.36 -14.91
CA GLU A 57 -10.55 7.50 -14.34
C GLU A 57 -10.48 8.44 -13.14
N THR A 58 -11.13 9.58 -13.26
CA THR A 58 -11.33 10.60 -12.22
C THR A 58 -12.00 10.06 -10.94
N LYS A 59 -12.49 8.81 -10.95
CA LYS A 59 -13.03 8.09 -9.80
C LYS A 59 -11.95 7.36 -9.00
N GLY A 60 -10.84 8.04 -8.73
CA GLY A 60 -9.65 7.48 -8.07
C GLY A 60 -9.94 6.74 -6.75
N MET A 61 -10.91 7.22 -5.97
CA MET A 61 -11.28 6.61 -4.68
C MET A 61 -11.87 5.20 -4.83
N ILE A 62 -12.72 4.97 -5.85
CA ILE A 62 -13.32 3.65 -6.09
C ILE A 62 -12.23 2.67 -6.54
N GLY A 63 -11.33 3.12 -7.39
CA GLY A 63 -10.19 2.33 -7.84
C GLY A 63 -9.23 1.96 -6.70
N ALA A 64 -8.92 2.90 -5.82
CA ALA A 64 -8.07 2.64 -4.65
C ALA A 64 -8.72 1.65 -3.66
N LEU A 65 -10.03 1.77 -3.40
CA LEU A 65 -10.76 0.82 -2.56
C LEU A 65 -10.80 -0.57 -3.19
N PHE A 66 -10.97 -0.66 -4.50
CA PHE A 66 -10.91 -1.94 -5.21
C PHE A 66 -9.52 -2.57 -5.15
N GLY A 67 -8.46 -1.78 -5.36
CA GLY A 67 -7.07 -2.21 -5.21
C GLY A 67 -6.76 -2.72 -3.80
N LEU A 68 -7.24 -2.00 -2.77
CA LEU A 68 -7.13 -2.44 -1.38
C LEU A 68 -7.78 -3.81 -1.18
N ASN A 69 -9.01 -4.01 -1.67
CA ASN A 69 -9.71 -5.30 -1.58
C ASN A 69 -8.94 -6.42 -2.28
N ILE A 70 -8.37 -6.18 -3.46
CA ILE A 70 -7.56 -7.20 -4.16
C ILE A 70 -6.30 -7.55 -3.37
N ILE A 71 -5.55 -6.55 -2.90
CA ILE A 71 -4.31 -6.75 -2.15
C ILE A 71 -4.55 -7.49 -0.82
N THR A 72 -5.69 -7.23 -0.16
CA THR A 72 -6.04 -7.90 1.09
C THR A 72 -6.59 -9.30 0.85
N PHE A 73 -7.60 -9.46 -0.01
CA PHE A 73 -8.34 -10.72 -0.13
C PHE A 73 -7.73 -11.74 -1.09
N ALA A 74 -7.10 -11.32 -2.20
CA ALA A 74 -6.56 -12.29 -3.17
C ALA A 74 -5.49 -13.22 -2.57
N PRO A 75 -4.51 -12.72 -1.76
CA PRO A 75 -3.57 -13.59 -1.08
C PRO A 75 -4.25 -14.48 -0.04
N ILE A 76 -5.29 -13.97 0.65
CA ILE A 76 -6.07 -14.74 1.64
C ILE A 76 -6.71 -15.95 0.95
N VAL A 77 -7.43 -15.74 -0.14
CA VAL A 77 -8.07 -16.81 -0.92
C VAL A 77 -7.03 -17.81 -1.43
N TRP A 78 -5.87 -17.33 -1.87
CA TRP A 78 -4.80 -18.22 -2.33
C TRP A 78 -4.30 -19.16 -1.23
N TYR A 79 -3.89 -18.65 -0.06
CA TYR A 79 -3.36 -19.55 0.97
C TYR A 79 -4.44 -20.35 1.72
N THR A 80 -5.70 -19.88 1.77
CA THR A 80 -6.79 -20.63 2.42
C THR A 80 -7.43 -21.67 1.49
N SER A 81 -7.69 -21.34 0.23
CA SER A 81 -8.38 -22.24 -0.70
C SER A 81 -7.43 -23.12 -1.51
N TRP A 82 -6.20 -22.68 -1.77
CA TRP A 82 -5.26 -23.43 -2.61
C TRP A 82 -4.25 -24.24 -1.78
N LEU A 83 -3.67 -23.63 -0.74
CA LEU A 83 -2.71 -24.30 0.15
C LEU A 83 -3.38 -24.98 1.35
N GLU A 84 -4.62 -24.58 1.71
CA GLU A 84 -5.26 -24.94 2.99
C GLU A 84 -4.34 -24.69 4.21
N ALA A 85 -3.58 -23.59 4.18
CA ALA A 85 -2.60 -23.29 5.22
C ALA A 85 -3.26 -23.08 6.59
N ASP A 86 -2.64 -23.56 7.66
CA ASP A 86 -3.12 -23.29 9.03
C ASP A 86 -2.75 -21.86 9.44
N VAL A 87 -3.64 -20.93 9.09
CA VAL A 87 -3.51 -19.49 9.35
C VAL A 87 -3.33 -19.19 10.85
N LYS A 88 -3.79 -20.06 11.75
CA LYS A 88 -3.68 -19.85 13.20
C LYS A 88 -2.26 -20.03 13.72
N SER A 89 -1.48 -20.87 13.04
CA SER A 89 -0.09 -21.13 13.41
C SER A 89 0.86 -20.00 13.00
N TYR A 90 0.49 -19.23 11.97
CA TYR A 90 1.26 -18.08 11.53
C TYR A 90 0.83 -16.80 12.25
N LYS A 91 1.73 -16.20 13.02
CA LYS A 91 1.48 -14.90 13.67
C LYS A 91 1.25 -13.81 12.62
N SER A 92 0.03 -13.29 12.56
CA SER A 92 -0.34 -12.10 11.77
C SER A 92 -0.27 -12.23 10.24
N LEU A 93 -0.28 -13.45 9.67
CA LEU A 93 -0.25 -13.71 8.21
C LEU A 93 -1.20 -12.84 7.34
N PRO A 94 -2.47 -12.56 7.75
CA PRO A 94 -3.36 -11.75 6.93
C PRO A 94 -2.94 -10.28 6.80
N PHE A 95 -2.16 -9.74 7.74
CA PHE A 95 -1.80 -8.32 7.76
C PHE A 95 -0.34 -8.04 7.36
N VAL A 96 0.53 -9.06 7.31
CA VAL A 96 1.94 -8.87 6.93
C VAL A 96 2.02 -8.30 5.50
N GLY A 97 2.72 -7.17 5.36
CA GLY A 97 2.99 -6.58 4.05
C GLY A 97 1.82 -5.84 3.41
N VAL A 98 0.62 -5.81 4.00
CA VAL A 98 -0.53 -5.06 3.47
C VAL A 98 -0.25 -3.55 3.40
N PRO A 99 0.26 -2.88 4.47
CA PRO A 99 0.55 -1.44 4.39
C PRO A 99 1.62 -1.12 3.34
N ASN A 100 2.61 -2.00 3.19
CA ASN A 100 3.73 -1.80 2.27
C ASN A 100 3.29 -1.95 0.80
N ALA A 101 2.49 -2.96 0.49
CA ALA A 101 1.90 -3.14 -0.83
C ALA A 101 0.91 -2.01 -1.19
N LEU A 102 0.14 -1.51 -0.22
CA LEU A 102 -0.74 -0.37 -0.42
C LEU A 102 0.05 0.91 -0.70
N ALA A 103 1.14 1.14 0.05
CA ALA A 103 2.04 2.28 -0.19
C ALA A 103 2.64 2.22 -1.60
N LEU A 104 3.09 1.04 -2.05
CA LEU A 104 3.58 0.86 -3.41
C LEU A 104 2.50 1.13 -4.47
N MET A 105 1.29 0.62 -4.26
CA MET A 105 0.16 0.87 -5.16
C MET A 105 -0.12 2.37 -5.30
N LEU A 106 -0.21 3.09 -4.18
CA LEU A 106 -0.40 4.54 -4.15
C LEU A 106 0.76 5.27 -4.80
N LEU A 107 2.00 4.88 -4.53
CA LEU A 107 3.19 5.52 -5.08
C LEU A 107 3.24 5.38 -6.61
N LEU A 108 2.98 4.19 -7.15
CA LEU A 108 2.93 3.98 -8.60
C LEU A 108 1.75 4.71 -9.24
N TRP A 109 0.60 4.73 -8.57
CA TRP A 109 -0.56 5.46 -9.07
C TRP A 109 -0.29 6.98 -9.12
N ILE A 110 0.25 7.57 -8.04
CA ILE A 110 0.61 8.99 -7.99
C ILE A 110 1.71 9.31 -9.01
N ALA A 111 2.74 8.48 -9.11
CA ALA A 111 3.83 8.68 -10.08
C ALA A 111 3.31 8.71 -11.52
N LEU A 112 2.45 7.76 -11.89
CA LEU A 112 1.83 7.72 -13.21
C LEU A 112 0.88 8.89 -13.42
N PHE A 113 0.06 9.21 -12.42
CA PHE A 113 -0.85 10.35 -12.45
C PHE A 113 -0.10 11.66 -12.72
N THR A 114 0.99 11.92 -11.99
CA THR A 114 1.87 13.09 -12.19
C THR A 114 2.44 13.12 -13.60
N THR A 115 2.93 11.99 -14.13
CA THR A 115 3.49 11.98 -15.50
C THR A 115 2.44 12.24 -16.59
N TRP A 116 1.18 11.85 -16.37
CA TRP A 116 0.13 11.92 -17.38
C TRP A 116 -0.77 13.15 -17.24
N HIS A 117 -0.77 13.84 -16.10
CA HIS A 117 -1.61 15.00 -15.81
C HIS A 117 -0.80 16.26 -15.46
N VAL A 118 0.24 16.54 -16.25
CA VAL A 118 1.05 17.77 -16.11
C VAL A 118 0.19 19.05 -16.13
N GLU A 119 -0.96 19.02 -16.82
CA GLU A 119 -1.92 20.13 -16.85
C GLU A 119 -2.73 20.27 -15.55
N ALA A 120 -3.06 19.17 -14.87
CA ALA A 120 -3.75 19.20 -13.58
C ALA A 120 -2.83 19.68 -12.45
N GLU A 121 -1.52 19.39 -12.52
CA GLU A 121 -0.54 19.96 -11.59
C GLU A 121 -0.48 21.48 -11.69
N LYS A 122 -0.55 22.03 -12.92
CA LYS A 122 -0.61 23.49 -13.11
C LYS A 122 -1.87 24.11 -12.51
N SER A 123 -3.03 23.45 -12.61
CA SER A 123 -4.26 23.95 -11.98
C SER A 123 -4.24 23.83 -10.47
N MET A 124 -3.65 22.77 -9.93
CA MET A 124 -3.52 22.55 -8.49
C MET A 124 -2.54 23.55 -7.85
N GLY A 125 -1.40 23.82 -8.51
CA GLY A 125 -0.48 24.88 -8.09
C GLY A 125 -1.13 26.27 -8.13
N LYS A 126 -1.94 26.54 -9.16
CA LYS A 126 -2.72 27.78 -9.24
C LYS A 126 -3.76 27.89 -8.11
N ALA A 127 -4.51 26.83 -7.82
CA ALA A 127 -5.49 26.83 -6.74
C ALA A 127 -4.85 27.02 -5.34
N ILE A 128 -3.67 26.43 -5.10
CA ILE A 128 -2.91 26.63 -3.87
C ILE A 128 -2.41 28.09 -3.77
N SER A 129 -1.87 28.65 -4.86
CA SER A 129 -1.44 30.05 -4.91
C SER A 129 -2.60 31.02 -4.66
N ASP A 130 -3.74 30.80 -5.30
CA ASP A 130 -4.93 31.64 -5.13
C ASP A 130 -5.46 31.56 -3.69
N ALA A 131 -5.45 30.38 -3.07
CA ALA A 131 -5.80 30.21 -1.66
C ALA A 131 -4.85 30.99 -0.73
N MET A 132 -3.53 30.91 -0.95
CA MET A 132 -2.55 31.65 -0.15
C MET A 132 -2.71 33.16 -0.30
N SER A 133 -2.94 33.67 -1.51
CA SER A 133 -3.21 35.10 -1.75
C SER A 133 -4.52 35.55 -1.09
N SER A 134 -5.56 34.73 -1.09
CA SER A 134 -6.82 35.04 -0.42
C SER A 134 -6.67 35.11 1.11
N MET A 135 -5.82 34.27 1.69
CA MET A 135 -5.56 34.20 3.13
C MET A 135 -4.66 35.34 3.63
N ALA A 136 -3.77 35.86 2.78
CA ALA A 136 -2.99 37.07 3.05
C ALA A 136 -3.85 38.35 2.95
N THR A 137 -5.02 38.28 2.31
CA THR A 137 -5.97 39.38 2.15
C THR A 137 -7.13 39.25 3.15
N ILE A 138 -6.86 38.83 4.39
CA ILE A 138 -7.80 39.07 5.48
C ILE A 138 -7.74 40.57 5.77
N PRO A 139 -8.81 41.34 5.49
CA PRO A 139 -8.80 42.76 5.76
C PRO A 139 -8.62 42.95 7.26
N GLU A 140 -7.58 43.70 7.62
CA GLU A 140 -7.43 44.34 8.91
C GLU A 140 -8.77 45.02 9.23
N ILE A 141 -9.56 44.40 10.11
CA ILE A 141 -10.72 45.04 10.73
C ILE A 141 -10.10 46.11 11.62
N ARG A 142 -9.85 47.27 11.01
CA ARG A 142 -9.35 48.45 11.68
C ARG A 142 -10.36 48.77 12.76
N ASP A 143 -9.90 48.64 14.00
CA ASP A 143 -10.61 49.01 15.20
C ASP A 143 -11.27 50.37 15.01
N SER A 144 -12.58 50.38 14.80
CA SER A 144 -13.38 51.58 14.99
C SER A 144 -13.44 51.82 16.49
N GLU A 145 -12.45 52.54 17.02
CA GLU A 145 -12.50 53.11 18.37
C GLU A 145 -13.87 53.81 18.56
N PRO A 146 -14.67 53.42 19.56
CA PRO A 146 -15.80 54.25 19.96
C PRO A 146 -15.24 55.49 20.64
N SER A 147 -15.08 56.57 19.87
CA SER A 147 -14.82 57.89 20.43
C SER A 147 -15.98 58.24 21.36
N LEU A 148 -15.69 58.21 22.66
CA LEU A 148 -16.50 58.74 23.74
C LEU A 148 -16.91 60.17 23.41
N VAL A 149 -18.15 60.33 22.94
CA VAL A 149 -18.83 61.62 22.96
C VAL A 149 -19.21 61.85 24.42
N LEU A 150 -18.33 62.54 25.14
CA LEU A 150 -18.70 63.25 26.35
C LEU A 150 -19.55 64.45 25.90
N ASP A 151 -20.85 64.21 25.70
CA ASP A 151 -21.81 65.31 25.63
C ASP A 151 -22.01 65.85 27.05
N GLU A 152 -21.67 67.13 27.16
CA GLU A 152 -21.87 68.01 28.30
C GLU A 152 -23.32 67.94 28.80
N PHE A 153 -23.50 67.69 30.10
CA PHE A 153 -24.53 68.31 30.96
C PHE A 153 -24.05 68.34 32.40
#